data_AF-A0AAN6WVP9-F1
#
_entry.id   AF-A0AAN6WVP9-F1
#
_cell.length_a   1.000
_cell.length_b   1.000
_cell.length_c   1.000
_cell.angle_alpha   90.00
_cell.angle_beta   90.00
_cell.angle_gamma   90.00
#
_symmetry.space_group_name_H-M   'P 1'
#
loop_
_entity.id
_entity.type
_entity.pdbx_description
1 polymer ?
#
loop_
_entity_poly.entity_id
_entity_poly.type
_entity_poly.pdbx_seq_one_letter_code
_entity_poly.pdbx_strand_id
1 'polypeptide(L)'
;RLREMRKERRLLLQEKRNLQDGLDLAWKNLRIFAHVKDELLRELDKTSLEAQEDKKRGQAATKALEDSKLAFEAELQTLKSTHQQEIRDLRDKLTHEVEKRDHIQKAYGKQLSVHQTEQSLMRQRLKDQQALQTRQFEEELEQQVMQITNKAEEDRIVHELALREKILKHEQDRKDLQEVMEGRQYQLKENARQQRERYHAEIERLQSSTNIQLAEYRTELETLQHELKSKFHDLNLAIEVVTEPINLGDIALPQGSQLDLYRVLERDGMGAIRFLLRSIIWDEVMDGFFSAPFGFGVLGSGHGRNRLFQLYSSWRRVLDEDDATSAAETAQPDFDLFQRDQHANLWRCATFSSIRSMIAECDDGNRKETISLYITNKSKVKQDVLNVLSSVTSTVPDGVKRKVDDIVDLAGDLALEAGVHDAHLGLGFPSKGDSVQIRHGFVDCEDEDAIDEVVEEVELVVCPYFYCIGDGNGNFSTLRPIVQGKI
;
A
#
# COMPACT_ATOMS: atom_id res chain seq x y z
N ARG A 1 76.19 -3.27 -33.22
CA ARG A 1 76.28 -2.97 -31.76
C ARG A 1 77.13 -3.97 -30.96
N LEU A 2 76.67 -5.18 -30.59
CA LEU A 2 77.50 -6.13 -29.78
C LEU A 2 78.79 -6.62 -30.50
N ARG A 3 78.78 -6.67 -31.84
CA ARG A 3 79.97 -6.94 -32.68
C ARG A 3 80.92 -5.74 -32.81
N GLU A 4 80.41 -4.50 -32.68
CA GLU A 4 81.22 -3.27 -32.74
C GLU A 4 81.94 -3.03 -31.41
N MET A 5 81.27 -3.25 -30.27
CA MET A 5 81.93 -3.16 -28.96
C MET A 5 83.04 -4.21 -28.79
N ARG A 6 82.94 -5.37 -29.47
CA ARG A 6 84.03 -6.38 -29.52
C ARG A 6 85.18 -6.02 -30.46
N LYS A 7 85.00 -5.07 -31.39
CA LYS A 7 86.07 -4.49 -32.22
C LYS A 7 86.80 -3.38 -31.45
N GLU A 8 86.07 -2.48 -30.79
CA GLU A 8 86.67 -1.43 -29.96
C GLU A 8 87.46 -1.98 -28.77
N ARG A 9 86.95 -3.03 -28.09
CA ARG A 9 87.70 -3.70 -27.01
C ARG A 9 89.02 -4.35 -27.49
N ARG A 10 89.09 -4.81 -28.75
CA ARG A 10 90.32 -5.39 -29.32
C ARG A 10 91.36 -4.33 -29.68
N LEU A 11 90.92 -3.18 -30.17
CA LEU A 11 91.78 -2.03 -30.45
C LEU A 11 92.41 -1.47 -29.16
N LEU A 12 91.61 -1.29 -28.10
CA LEU A 12 92.11 -0.79 -26.81
C LEU A 12 93.06 -1.77 -26.11
N LEU A 13 92.91 -3.08 -26.29
CA LEU A 13 93.84 -4.09 -25.76
C LEU A 13 95.15 -4.16 -26.54
N GLN A 14 95.13 -3.81 -27.83
CA GLN A 14 96.33 -3.75 -28.67
C GLN A 14 97.16 -2.49 -28.38
N GLU A 15 96.49 -1.37 -28.15
CA GLU A 15 97.13 -0.10 -27.78
C GLU A 15 97.79 -0.17 -26.38
N LYS A 16 97.16 -0.89 -25.43
CA LYS A 16 97.76 -1.18 -24.12
C LYS A 16 99.04 -2.01 -24.21
N ARG A 17 99.10 -3.04 -25.09
CA ARG A 17 100.33 -3.85 -25.29
C ARG A 17 101.47 -3.03 -25.88
N ASN A 18 101.19 -2.21 -26.89
CA ASN A 18 102.21 -1.39 -27.54
C ASN A 18 102.86 -0.36 -26.58
N LEU A 19 102.08 0.17 -25.62
CA LEU A 19 102.60 1.06 -24.58
C LEU A 19 103.40 0.31 -23.49
N GLN A 20 103.10 -0.97 -23.26
CA GLN A 20 103.80 -1.81 -22.30
C GLN A 20 105.15 -2.32 -22.86
N ASP A 21 105.18 -2.70 -24.14
CA ASP A 21 106.41 -3.12 -24.84
C ASP A 21 107.41 -1.96 -25.04
N GLY A 22 106.91 -0.72 -25.16
CA GLY A 22 107.75 0.49 -25.21
C GLY A 22 108.40 0.86 -23.87
N LEU A 23 107.74 0.54 -22.74
CA LEU A 23 108.27 0.81 -21.40
C LEU A 23 109.36 -0.21 -21.00
N ASP A 24 109.20 -1.48 -21.40
CA ASP A 24 110.16 -2.55 -21.11
C ASP A 24 111.47 -2.43 -21.91
N LEU A 25 111.45 -1.83 -23.10
CA LEU A 25 112.65 -1.55 -23.90
C LEU A 25 113.47 -0.37 -23.32
N ALA A 26 112.80 0.63 -22.73
CA ALA A 26 113.44 1.77 -22.08
C ALA A 26 114.16 1.36 -20.76
N TRP A 27 113.59 0.43 -19.99
CA TRP A 27 114.21 -0.09 -18.76
C TRP A 27 115.38 -1.06 -19.02
N LYS A 28 115.44 -1.73 -20.18
CA LYS A 28 116.54 -2.64 -20.55
C LYS A 28 117.84 -1.91 -20.90
N ASN A 29 117.74 -0.72 -21.51
CA ASN A 29 118.92 0.06 -21.92
C ASN A 29 119.56 0.85 -20.77
N LEU A 30 118.81 1.18 -19.72
CA LEU A 30 119.31 1.85 -18.51
C LEU A 30 120.12 0.94 -17.57
N ARG A 31 119.97 -0.40 -17.67
CA ARG A 31 120.74 -1.38 -16.88
C ARG A 31 122.15 -1.65 -17.40
N ILE A 32 122.38 -1.45 -18.70
CA ILE A 32 123.70 -1.69 -19.34
C ILE A 32 124.68 -0.55 -19.00
N PHE A 33 124.18 0.64 -18.65
CA PHE A 33 124.98 1.79 -18.19
C PHE A 33 125.50 1.70 -16.74
N ALA A 34 125.13 0.68 -15.97
CA ALA A 34 125.55 0.54 -14.57
C ALA A 34 126.60 -0.56 -14.31
N HIS A 35 126.80 -1.51 -15.23
CA HIS A 35 127.65 -2.69 -14.97
C HIS A 35 129.14 -2.47 -15.32
N VAL A 36 129.47 -1.61 -16.29
CA VAL A 36 130.85 -1.38 -16.77
C VAL A 36 131.61 -0.36 -15.89
N LYS A 37 130.90 0.44 -15.09
CA LYS A 37 131.47 1.47 -14.20
C LYS A 37 132.01 0.90 -12.88
N ASP A 38 131.54 -0.27 -12.44
CA ASP A 38 131.88 -0.89 -11.14
C ASP A 38 132.97 -1.98 -11.23
N GLU A 39 133.44 -2.29 -12.45
CA GLU A 39 134.40 -3.37 -12.70
C GLU A 39 135.84 -2.89 -12.92
N LEU A 40 136.05 -1.59 -13.23
CA LEU A 40 137.39 -0.98 -13.37
C LEU A 40 137.87 -0.22 -12.12
N LEU A 41 137.04 -0.11 -11.08
CA LEU A 41 137.38 0.52 -9.79
C LEU A 41 137.69 -0.51 -8.67
N ARG A 42 137.76 -1.81 -9.00
CA ARG A 42 138.02 -2.91 -8.05
C ARG A 42 139.35 -3.67 -8.25
N GLU A 43 140.14 -3.29 -9.26
CA GLU A 43 141.54 -3.70 -9.38
C GLU A 43 142.42 -2.45 -9.43
N LEU A 44 143.46 -2.25 -8.63
CA LEU A 44 144.04 -3.08 -7.59
C LEU A 44 145.16 -2.21 -6.99
N ASP A 45 144.81 -1.14 -6.27
CA ASP A 45 145.73 -0.51 -5.31
C ASP A 45 145.45 -1.13 -3.93
N LYS A 46 145.71 -2.44 -3.86
CA LYS A 46 145.55 -3.25 -2.66
C LYS A 46 146.80 -3.12 -1.81
N THR A 47 146.78 -2.04 -1.03
CA THR A 47 147.18 -1.98 0.38
C THR A 47 148.64 -2.28 0.72
N SER A 48 149.34 -1.19 1.01
CA SER A 48 150.41 -1.13 1.99
C SER A 48 149.84 -0.94 3.40
N LEU A 49 150.46 -1.63 4.35
CA LEU A 49 150.57 -1.39 5.80
C LEU A 49 149.49 -1.94 6.75
N GLU A 50 149.85 -3.06 7.41
CA GLU A 50 149.75 -3.16 8.87
C GLU A 50 151.06 -3.71 9.47
N ALA A 51 151.44 -3.07 10.58
CA ALA A 51 152.18 -3.56 11.73
C ALA A 51 153.65 -3.99 11.59
N GLN A 52 154.47 -3.09 12.12
CA GLN A 52 155.83 -3.23 12.63
C GLN A 52 155.92 -4.24 13.79
N GLU A 53 156.76 -5.27 13.64
CA GLU A 53 157.78 -5.69 14.61
C GLU A 53 158.95 -6.32 13.82
N ASP A 54 160.00 -5.54 13.52
CA ASP A 54 161.32 -5.69 14.18
C ASP A 54 162.42 -4.80 13.56
N LYS A 55 162.94 -3.90 14.40
CA LYS A 55 164.37 -3.57 14.58
C LYS A 55 165.32 -3.39 13.37
N LYS A 56 165.66 -2.10 13.16
CA LYS A 56 167.02 -1.46 13.24
C LYS A 56 167.51 -0.75 11.96
N ARG A 57 167.67 0.58 12.12
CA ARG A 57 168.79 1.46 11.68
C ARG A 57 169.03 1.58 10.16
N GLY A 58 169.31 2.73 9.55
CA GLY A 58 169.64 4.06 10.03
C GLY A 58 170.41 4.82 8.92
N GLN A 59 170.04 6.09 8.73
CA GLN A 59 170.87 7.27 8.43
C GLN A 59 171.78 7.37 7.19
N ALA A 60 171.63 8.56 6.57
CA ALA A 60 172.63 9.40 5.88
C ALA A 60 173.06 9.00 4.46
N ALA A 61 173.27 9.87 3.48
CA ALA A 61 173.03 11.30 3.28
C ALA A 61 173.48 11.58 1.83
N THR A 62 172.68 12.37 1.09
CA THR A 62 173.08 13.38 0.09
C THR A 62 174.48 13.27 -0.57
N LYS A 63 174.52 13.10 -1.92
CA LYS A 63 175.28 13.91 -2.91
C LYS A 63 175.48 13.16 -4.25
N ALA A 64 174.42 13.04 -5.04
CA ALA A 64 174.48 12.70 -6.49
C ALA A 64 173.18 13.14 -7.21
N LEU A 65 172.72 14.36 -6.91
CA LEU A 65 171.47 14.99 -7.35
C LEU A 65 171.61 15.83 -8.64
N GLU A 66 172.81 16.04 -9.20
CA GLU A 66 172.99 17.12 -10.18
C GLU A 66 172.91 16.73 -11.66
N ASP A 67 173.08 15.46 -12.02
CA ASP A 67 173.18 15.10 -13.45
C ASP A 67 171.84 14.66 -14.09
N SER A 68 170.77 14.52 -13.30
CA SER A 68 169.43 14.08 -13.75
C SER A 68 168.47 15.23 -14.13
N LYS A 69 168.90 16.50 -14.14
CA LYS A 69 167.96 17.64 -14.19
C LYS A 69 167.83 18.33 -15.56
N LEU A 70 168.88 18.35 -16.38
CA LEU A 70 168.93 19.20 -17.59
C LEU A 70 168.34 18.59 -18.87
N ALA A 71 168.18 17.26 -18.94
CA ALA A 71 167.62 16.60 -20.13
C ALA A 71 166.08 16.48 -20.12
N PHE A 72 165.45 16.47 -18.94
CA PHE A 72 164.00 16.22 -18.81
C PHE A 72 163.13 17.49 -18.96
N GLU A 73 163.71 18.68 -18.78
CA GLU A 73 162.98 19.96 -18.84
C GLU A 73 162.64 20.41 -20.27
N ALA A 74 163.38 19.95 -21.28
CA ALA A 74 163.16 20.33 -22.67
C ALA A 74 161.97 19.60 -23.33
N GLU A 75 161.73 18.32 -23.01
CA GLU A 75 160.63 17.54 -23.59
C GLU A 75 159.25 17.89 -22.99
N LEU A 76 159.21 18.45 -21.78
CA LEU A 76 157.96 18.80 -21.11
C LEU A 76 157.32 20.10 -21.65
N GLN A 77 158.11 20.95 -22.30
CA GLN A 77 157.63 22.23 -22.83
C GLN A 77 156.94 22.10 -24.20
N THR A 78 157.34 21.16 -25.03
CA THR A 78 156.73 20.89 -26.35
C THR A 78 155.36 20.22 -26.25
N LEU A 79 155.13 19.37 -25.23
CA LEU A 79 153.83 18.70 -25.04
C LEU A 79 152.72 19.65 -24.54
N LYS A 80 153.10 20.73 -23.85
CA LYS A 80 152.16 21.67 -23.21
C LYS A 80 151.51 22.63 -24.21
N SER A 81 152.18 22.94 -25.32
CA SER A 81 151.63 23.84 -26.36
C SER A 81 150.60 23.14 -27.25
N THR A 82 150.74 21.85 -27.51
CA THR A 82 149.81 21.07 -28.36
C THR A 82 148.43 20.93 -27.70
N HIS A 83 148.39 20.62 -26.40
CA HIS A 83 147.13 20.46 -25.67
C HIS A 83 146.35 21.78 -25.47
N GLN A 84 147.02 22.94 -25.47
CA GLN A 84 146.32 24.23 -25.37
C GLN A 84 145.59 24.62 -26.66
N GLN A 85 146.00 24.09 -27.81
CA GLN A 85 145.33 24.36 -29.09
C GLN A 85 144.03 23.54 -29.23
N GLU A 86 144.04 22.25 -28.86
CA GLU A 86 142.85 21.39 -28.93
C GLU A 86 141.70 21.84 -28.00
N ILE A 87 142.02 22.43 -26.84
CA ILE A 87 141.00 22.96 -25.91
C ILE A 87 140.23 24.15 -26.51
N ARG A 88 140.85 24.95 -27.40
CA ARG A 88 140.15 26.06 -28.06
C ARG A 88 139.16 25.57 -29.10
N ASP A 89 139.57 24.63 -29.96
CA ASP A 89 138.71 24.11 -31.04
C ASP A 89 137.45 23.39 -30.52
N LEU A 90 137.51 22.76 -29.34
CA LEU A 90 136.35 22.13 -28.72
C LEU A 90 135.36 23.13 -28.10
N ARG A 91 135.82 24.31 -27.68
CA ARG A 91 134.91 25.36 -27.15
C ARG A 91 134.05 25.98 -28.25
N ASP A 92 134.63 26.24 -29.42
CA ASP A 92 133.92 26.87 -30.53
C ASP A 92 132.87 25.95 -31.17
N LYS A 93 133.05 24.62 -31.10
CA LYS A 93 132.02 23.67 -31.52
C LYS A 93 130.80 23.61 -30.59
N LEU A 94 130.99 23.85 -29.29
CA LEU A 94 129.90 23.78 -28.30
C LEU A 94 128.96 24.99 -28.39
N THR A 95 129.50 26.18 -28.63
CA THR A 95 128.70 27.40 -28.79
C THR A 95 127.77 27.33 -30.01
N HIS A 96 128.21 26.74 -31.12
CA HIS A 96 127.39 26.63 -32.33
C HIS A 96 126.16 25.71 -32.19
N GLU A 97 126.27 24.61 -31.43
CA GLU A 97 125.13 23.69 -31.20
C GLU A 97 124.07 24.24 -30.24
N VAL A 98 124.46 25.12 -29.30
CA VAL A 98 123.50 25.78 -28.40
C VAL A 98 122.59 26.75 -29.16
N GLU A 99 123.14 27.52 -30.11
CA GLU A 99 122.35 28.44 -30.94
C GLU A 99 121.36 27.72 -31.87
N LYS A 100 121.74 26.55 -32.39
CA LYS A 100 120.86 25.70 -33.22
C LYS A 100 119.65 25.20 -32.46
N ARG A 101 119.82 24.81 -31.18
CA ARG A 101 118.72 24.35 -30.32
C ARG A 101 117.69 25.44 -30.04
N ASP A 102 118.14 26.68 -29.82
CA ASP A 102 117.25 27.79 -29.47
C ASP A 102 116.33 28.20 -30.63
N HIS A 103 116.81 28.06 -31.88
CA HIS A 103 115.99 28.28 -33.08
C HIS A 103 114.88 27.23 -33.27
N ILE A 104 115.16 25.95 -32.99
CA ILE A 104 114.17 24.87 -33.13
C ILE A 104 113.06 25.01 -32.09
N GLN A 105 113.39 25.42 -30.85
CA GLN A 105 112.42 25.59 -29.78
C GLN A 105 111.45 26.75 -30.04
N LYS A 106 111.93 27.87 -30.61
CA LYS A 106 111.08 29.00 -31.01
C LYS A 106 110.14 28.68 -32.17
N ALA A 107 110.53 27.79 -33.10
CA ALA A 107 109.66 27.36 -34.20
C ALA A 107 108.49 26.48 -33.71
N TYR A 108 108.74 25.57 -32.77
CA TYR A 108 107.70 24.67 -32.22
C TYR A 108 106.63 25.42 -31.41
N GLY A 109 107.02 26.47 -30.67
CA GLY A 109 106.08 27.30 -29.90
C GLY A 109 105.04 28.04 -30.77
N LYS A 110 105.42 28.46 -31.99
CA LYS A 110 104.50 29.15 -32.91
C LYS A 110 103.46 28.19 -33.51
N GLN A 111 103.84 26.97 -33.86
CA GLN A 111 102.90 25.98 -34.41
C GLN A 111 101.86 25.53 -33.38
N LEU A 112 102.25 25.38 -32.11
CA LEU A 112 101.33 24.99 -31.05
C LEU A 112 100.24 26.05 -30.80
N SER A 113 100.60 27.33 -30.87
CA SER A 113 99.66 28.45 -30.72
C SER A 113 98.61 28.48 -31.84
N VAL A 114 99.01 28.26 -33.10
CA VAL A 114 98.08 28.24 -34.24
C VAL A 114 97.10 27.07 -34.10
N HIS A 115 97.58 25.90 -33.71
CA HIS A 115 96.72 24.73 -33.57
C HIS A 115 95.69 24.88 -32.43
N GLN A 116 96.08 25.51 -31.32
CA GLN A 116 95.15 25.85 -30.22
C GLN A 116 94.06 26.83 -30.67
N THR A 117 94.41 27.85 -31.46
CA THR A 117 93.42 28.78 -32.01
C THR A 117 92.46 28.10 -32.98
N GLU A 118 92.93 27.24 -33.88
CA GLU A 118 92.06 26.48 -34.79
C GLU A 118 91.10 25.55 -34.03
N GLN A 119 91.57 24.89 -32.98
CA GLN A 119 90.73 24.00 -32.17
C GLN A 119 89.63 24.78 -31.41
N SER A 120 89.93 25.99 -30.94
CA SER A 120 88.92 26.87 -30.33
C SER A 120 87.87 27.35 -31.34
N LEU A 121 88.29 27.71 -32.56
CA LEU A 121 87.39 28.13 -33.63
C LEU A 121 86.46 26.99 -34.07
N MET A 122 86.98 25.76 -34.17
CA MET A 122 86.16 24.58 -34.48
C MET A 122 85.13 24.28 -33.38
N ARG A 123 85.52 24.38 -32.10
CA ARG A 123 84.59 24.23 -30.97
C ARG A 123 83.49 25.29 -30.99
N GLN A 124 83.82 26.52 -31.36
CA GLN A 124 82.84 27.60 -31.46
C GLN A 124 81.86 27.36 -32.62
N ARG A 125 82.35 27.00 -33.81
CA ARG A 125 81.48 26.63 -34.94
C ARG A 125 80.55 25.47 -34.62
N LEU A 126 81.02 24.46 -33.89
CA LEU A 126 80.19 23.33 -33.46
C LEU A 126 79.07 23.80 -32.50
N LYS A 127 79.38 24.69 -31.56
CA LYS A 127 78.38 25.29 -30.66
C LYS A 127 77.35 26.12 -31.42
N ASP A 128 77.80 26.96 -32.36
CA ASP A 128 76.91 27.80 -33.16
C ASP A 128 76.00 26.95 -34.05
N GLN A 129 76.51 25.86 -34.62
CA GLN A 129 75.72 24.91 -35.40
C GLN A 129 74.70 24.16 -34.54
N GLN A 130 75.08 23.74 -33.33
CA GLN A 130 74.15 23.12 -32.37
C GLN A 130 73.06 24.10 -31.94
N ALA A 131 73.41 25.35 -31.64
CA ALA A 131 72.44 26.39 -31.27
C ALA A 131 71.46 26.70 -32.41
N LEU A 132 71.92 26.69 -33.67
CA LEU A 132 71.05 26.85 -34.83
C LEU A 132 70.07 25.68 -34.98
N GLN A 133 70.55 24.43 -34.81
CA GLN A 133 69.68 23.25 -34.85
C GLN A 133 68.66 23.24 -33.71
N THR A 134 69.06 23.67 -32.50
CA THR A 134 68.14 23.79 -31.36
C THR A 134 67.04 24.81 -31.66
N ARG A 135 67.39 25.99 -32.20
CA ARG A 135 66.38 26.99 -32.58
C ARG A 135 65.40 26.49 -33.64
N GLN A 136 65.90 25.80 -34.67
CA GLN A 136 65.03 25.23 -35.70
C GLN A 136 64.05 24.21 -35.11
N PHE A 137 64.51 23.36 -34.19
CA PHE A 137 63.65 22.40 -33.50
C PHE A 137 62.65 23.07 -32.55
N GLU A 138 63.07 24.12 -31.84
CA GLU A 138 62.19 24.94 -30.98
C GLU A 138 61.09 25.61 -31.82
N GLU A 139 61.42 26.20 -32.97
CA GLU A 139 60.43 26.81 -33.88
C GLU A 139 59.43 25.77 -34.44
N GLU A 140 59.89 24.57 -34.83
CA GLU A 140 59.02 23.48 -35.26
C GLU A 140 58.11 22.99 -34.13
N LEU A 141 58.62 22.89 -32.92
CA LEU A 141 57.86 22.49 -31.74
C LEU A 141 56.80 23.56 -31.40
N GLU A 142 57.15 24.84 -31.43
CA GLU A 142 56.21 25.95 -31.23
C GLU A 142 55.08 25.94 -32.26
N GLN A 143 55.39 25.69 -33.54
CA GLN A 143 54.36 25.55 -34.57
C GLN A 143 53.45 24.35 -34.32
N GLN A 144 53.99 23.20 -33.91
CA GLN A 144 53.18 22.03 -33.57
C GLN A 144 52.30 22.26 -32.34
N VAL A 145 52.84 22.89 -31.30
CA VAL A 145 52.08 23.26 -30.10
C VAL A 145 50.94 24.20 -30.49
N MET A 146 51.23 25.23 -31.30
CA MET A 146 50.22 26.18 -31.76
C MET A 146 49.11 25.49 -32.56
N GLN A 147 49.45 24.55 -33.46
CA GLN A 147 48.45 23.75 -34.20
C GLN A 147 47.59 22.88 -33.28
N ILE A 148 48.20 22.22 -32.28
CA ILE A 148 47.47 21.39 -31.32
C ILE A 148 46.54 22.26 -30.46
N THR A 149 47.00 23.41 -29.98
CA THR A 149 46.15 24.33 -29.20
C THR A 149 44.98 24.86 -30.03
N ASN A 150 45.21 25.26 -31.28
CA ASN A 150 44.15 25.76 -32.15
C ASN A 150 43.10 24.66 -32.41
N LYS A 151 43.56 23.44 -32.72
CA LYS A 151 42.66 22.29 -32.92
C LYS A 151 41.88 21.95 -31.64
N ALA A 152 42.53 21.98 -30.48
CA ALA A 152 41.85 21.74 -29.21
C ALA A 152 40.81 22.83 -28.89
N GLU A 153 41.05 24.08 -29.28
CA GLU A 153 40.10 25.17 -29.12
C GLU A 153 38.91 25.05 -30.09
N GLU A 154 39.16 24.66 -31.35
CA GLU A 154 38.10 24.33 -32.31
C GLU A 154 37.23 23.16 -31.81
N ASP A 155 37.85 22.07 -31.37
CA ASP A 155 37.15 20.90 -30.81
C ASP A 155 36.33 21.28 -29.56
N ARG A 156 36.85 22.19 -28.70
CA ARG A 156 36.12 22.71 -27.54
C ARG A 156 34.88 23.48 -27.96
N ILE A 157 34.98 24.36 -28.96
CA ILE A 157 33.86 25.15 -29.46
C ILE A 157 32.79 24.23 -30.06
N VAL A 158 33.18 23.26 -30.89
CA VAL A 158 32.25 22.29 -31.48
C VAL A 158 31.56 21.47 -30.40
N HIS A 159 32.30 21.00 -29.39
CA HIS A 159 31.72 20.26 -28.27
C HIS A 159 30.74 21.11 -27.46
N GLU A 160 31.07 22.38 -27.19
CA GLU A 160 30.20 23.30 -26.47
C GLU A 160 28.90 23.59 -27.24
N LEU A 161 28.96 23.77 -28.55
CA LEU A 161 27.77 23.95 -29.40
C LEU A 161 26.89 22.70 -29.38
N ALA A 162 27.48 21.51 -29.53
CA ALA A 162 26.74 20.25 -29.47
C ALA A 162 26.10 20.02 -28.09
N LEU A 163 26.76 20.44 -27.01
CA LEU A 163 26.21 20.37 -25.66
C LEU A 163 25.03 21.34 -25.49
N ARG A 164 25.15 22.58 -25.97
CA ARG A 164 24.05 23.57 -25.94
C ARG A 164 22.83 23.10 -26.73
N GLU A 165 23.03 22.52 -27.91
CA GLU A 165 21.95 21.96 -28.72
C GLU A 165 21.22 20.81 -27.99
N LYS A 166 21.97 19.91 -27.34
CA LYS A 166 21.38 18.85 -26.51
C LYS A 166 20.60 19.40 -25.32
N ILE A 167 21.11 20.42 -24.64
CA ILE A 167 20.43 21.08 -23.52
C ILE A 167 19.11 21.69 -24.00
N LEU A 168 19.13 22.46 -25.09
CA LEU A 168 17.93 23.07 -25.66
C LEU A 168 16.88 22.03 -26.04
N LYS A 169 17.30 20.93 -26.66
CA LYS A 169 16.40 19.83 -27.00
C LYS A 169 15.77 19.20 -25.76
N HIS A 170 16.58 18.90 -24.74
CA HIS A 170 16.06 18.35 -23.48
C HIS A 170 15.13 19.32 -22.73
N GLU A 171 15.39 20.62 -22.78
CA GLU A 171 14.49 21.63 -22.22
C GLU A 171 13.15 21.66 -22.95
N GLN A 172 13.16 21.53 -24.28
CA GLN A 172 11.93 21.45 -25.07
C GLN A 172 11.16 20.17 -24.80
N ASP A 173 11.83 19.00 -24.84
CA ASP A 173 11.21 17.71 -24.53
C ASP A 173 10.57 17.71 -23.13
N ARG A 174 11.21 18.38 -22.16
CA ARG A 174 10.68 18.53 -20.80
C ARG A 174 9.42 19.41 -20.76
N LYS A 175 9.38 20.51 -21.52
CA LYS A 175 8.19 21.37 -21.62
C LYS A 175 7.03 20.62 -22.29
N ASP A 176 7.29 19.92 -23.39
CA ASP A 176 6.28 19.15 -24.10
C ASP A 176 5.72 18.03 -23.21
N LEU A 177 6.59 17.32 -22.47
CA LEU A 177 6.15 16.30 -21.51
C LEU A 177 5.32 16.91 -20.37
N GLN A 178 5.69 18.09 -19.87
CA GLN A 178 4.94 18.78 -18.84
C GLN A 178 3.53 19.16 -19.33
N GLU A 179 3.41 19.69 -20.55
CA GLU A 179 2.13 20.04 -21.15
C GLU A 179 1.22 18.81 -21.33
N VAL A 180 1.77 17.68 -21.79
CA VAL A 180 1.03 16.42 -21.91
C VAL A 180 0.56 15.91 -20.55
N MET A 181 1.40 16.00 -19.52
CA MET A 181 1.05 15.58 -18.16
C MET A 181 -0.04 16.45 -17.55
N GLU A 182 0.05 17.77 -17.71
CA GLU A 182 -0.97 18.72 -17.25
C GLU A 182 -2.31 18.50 -17.97
N GLY A 183 -2.29 18.30 -19.29
CA GLY A 183 -3.47 17.96 -20.09
C GLY A 183 -4.12 16.64 -19.64
N ARG A 184 -3.33 15.60 -19.39
CA ARG A 184 -3.83 14.31 -18.87
C ARG A 184 -4.41 14.45 -17.46
N GLN A 185 -3.77 15.23 -16.59
CA GLN A 185 -4.26 15.46 -15.24
C GLN A 185 -5.59 16.23 -15.25
N TYR A 186 -5.73 17.22 -16.13
CA TYR A 186 -6.98 17.94 -16.33
C TYR A 186 -8.10 17.00 -16.79
N GLN A 187 -7.85 16.16 -17.79
CA GLN A 187 -8.83 15.16 -18.25
C GLN A 187 -9.25 14.18 -17.16
N LEU A 188 -8.31 13.69 -16.34
CA LEU A 188 -8.62 12.80 -15.22
C LEU A 188 -9.50 13.50 -14.17
N LYS A 189 -9.21 14.76 -13.84
CA LYS A 189 -10.03 15.55 -12.90
C LYS A 189 -11.43 15.79 -13.45
N GLU A 190 -11.54 16.13 -14.73
CA GLU A 190 -12.84 16.37 -15.36
C GLU A 190 -13.66 15.09 -15.47
N ASN A 191 -13.05 13.96 -15.85
CA ASN A 191 -13.73 12.66 -15.85
C ASN A 191 -14.20 12.25 -14.44
N ALA A 192 -13.36 12.46 -13.42
CA ALA A 192 -13.73 12.18 -12.03
C ALA A 192 -14.89 13.08 -11.56
N ARG A 193 -14.91 14.35 -11.99
CA ARG A 193 -16.00 15.29 -11.69
C ARG A 193 -17.30 14.84 -12.36
N GLN A 194 -17.27 14.53 -13.66
CA GLN A 194 -18.44 14.03 -14.40
C GLN A 194 -18.96 12.72 -13.80
N GLN A 195 -18.07 11.83 -13.36
CA GLN A 195 -18.45 10.58 -12.71
C GLN A 195 -19.12 10.82 -11.35
N ARG A 196 -18.62 11.78 -10.55
CA ARG A 196 -19.27 12.20 -9.29
C ARG A 196 -20.64 12.82 -9.53
N GLU A 197 -20.76 13.69 -10.53
CA GLU A 197 -22.05 14.31 -10.91
C GLU A 197 -23.06 13.23 -11.32
N ARG A 198 -22.65 12.21 -12.10
CA ARG A 198 -23.49 11.06 -12.45
C ARG A 198 -23.92 10.24 -11.23
N TYR A 199 -23.00 9.96 -10.31
CA TYR A 199 -23.35 9.23 -9.08
C TYR A 199 -24.29 10.04 -8.18
N HIS A 200 -24.08 11.35 -8.05
CA HIS A 200 -25.00 12.21 -7.31
C HIS A 200 -26.40 12.20 -7.93
N ALA A 201 -26.49 12.37 -9.25
CA ALA A 201 -27.78 12.32 -9.95
C ALA A 201 -28.48 10.95 -9.78
N GLU A 202 -27.74 9.85 -9.83
CA GLU A 202 -28.31 8.51 -9.64
C GLU A 202 -28.74 8.28 -8.18
N ILE A 203 -27.97 8.76 -7.20
CA ILE A 203 -28.36 8.71 -5.77
C ILE A 203 -29.64 9.51 -5.55
N GLU A 204 -29.73 10.73 -6.08
CA GLU A 204 -30.95 11.55 -5.98
C GLU A 204 -32.15 10.89 -6.66
N ARG A 205 -31.93 10.25 -7.83
CA ARG A 205 -32.96 9.49 -8.54
C ARG A 205 -33.46 8.30 -7.72
N LEU A 206 -32.54 7.51 -7.14
CA LEU A 206 -32.89 6.37 -6.30
C LEU A 206 -33.59 6.82 -5.02
N GLN A 207 -33.09 7.85 -4.34
CA GLN A 207 -33.74 8.42 -3.15
C GLN A 207 -35.15 8.92 -3.46
N SER A 208 -35.33 9.64 -4.58
CA SER A 208 -36.64 10.10 -5.01
C SER A 208 -37.58 8.93 -5.30
N SER A 209 -37.10 7.90 -6.00
CA SER A 209 -37.88 6.69 -6.29
C SER A 209 -38.30 5.96 -5.02
N THR A 210 -37.39 5.79 -4.06
CA THR A 210 -37.70 5.13 -2.78
C THR A 210 -38.66 5.98 -1.94
N ASN A 211 -38.50 7.30 -1.90
CA ASN A 211 -39.41 8.17 -1.17
C ASN A 211 -40.82 8.17 -1.75
N ILE A 212 -40.96 8.14 -3.08
CA ILE A 212 -42.26 8.02 -3.75
C ILE A 212 -42.91 6.68 -3.38
N GLN A 213 -42.17 5.56 -3.50
CA GLN A 213 -42.67 4.24 -3.11
C GLN A 213 -43.11 4.22 -1.65
N LEU A 214 -42.29 4.74 -0.73
CA LEU A 214 -42.64 4.81 0.70
C LEU A 214 -43.88 5.68 0.97
N ALA A 215 -44.07 6.77 0.22
CA ALA A 215 -45.26 7.62 0.34
C ALA A 215 -46.52 6.93 -0.19
N GLU A 216 -46.42 6.24 -1.33
CA GLU A 216 -47.50 5.40 -1.89
C GLU A 216 -47.90 4.31 -0.89
N TYR A 217 -46.93 3.56 -0.36
CA TYR A 217 -47.18 2.51 0.64
C TYR A 217 -47.80 3.05 1.94
N ARG A 218 -47.35 4.21 2.44
CA ARG A 218 -47.98 4.82 3.61
C ARG A 218 -49.44 5.17 3.36
N THR A 219 -49.73 5.72 2.18
CA THR A 219 -51.10 6.08 1.78
C THR A 219 -51.98 4.84 1.67
N GLU A 220 -51.47 3.76 1.07
CA GLU A 220 -52.16 2.47 1.00
C GLU A 220 -52.46 1.90 2.39
N LEU A 221 -51.46 1.89 3.29
CA LEU A 221 -51.62 1.38 4.65
C LEU A 221 -52.61 2.22 5.48
N GLU A 222 -52.57 3.54 5.36
CA GLU A 222 -53.53 4.45 6.01
C GLU A 222 -54.95 4.23 5.47
N THR A 223 -55.11 4.05 4.16
CA THR A 223 -56.40 3.78 3.54
C THR A 223 -56.98 2.45 4.04
N LEU A 224 -56.15 1.41 4.08
CA LEU A 224 -56.55 0.07 4.50
C LEU A 224 -56.89 0.03 6.00
N GLN A 225 -56.15 0.78 6.83
CA GLN A 225 -56.52 0.99 8.25
C GLN A 225 -57.85 1.74 8.41
N HIS A 226 -58.13 2.74 7.57
CA HIS A 226 -59.41 3.44 7.58
C HIS A 226 -60.57 2.52 7.19
N GLU A 227 -60.40 1.68 6.18
CA GLU A 227 -61.39 0.69 5.76
C GLU A 227 -61.69 -0.31 6.88
N LEU A 228 -60.65 -0.88 7.51
CA LEU A 228 -60.79 -1.78 8.65
C LEU A 228 -61.50 -1.12 9.84
N LYS A 229 -61.13 0.12 10.14
CA LYS A 229 -61.78 0.93 11.19
C LYS A 229 -63.26 1.15 10.89
N SER A 230 -63.61 1.46 9.64
CA SER A 230 -65.00 1.64 9.20
C SER A 230 -65.79 0.35 9.37
N LYS A 231 -65.27 -0.79 8.90
CA LYS A 231 -65.94 -2.09 9.02
C LYS A 231 -66.14 -2.52 10.47
N PHE A 232 -65.14 -2.30 11.31
CA PHE A 232 -65.26 -2.58 12.75
C PHE A 232 -66.33 -1.68 13.40
N HIS A 233 -66.37 -0.39 13.03
CA HIS A 233 -67.40 0.52 13.49
C HIS A 233 -68.81 0.09 13.06
N ASP A 234 -68.98 -0.32 11.80
CA ASP A 234 -70.26 -0.81 11.26
C ASP A 234 -70.71 -2.10 11.97
N LEU A 235 -69.77 -3.00 12.28
CA LEU A 235 -70.03 -4.21 13.06
C LEU A 235 -70.50 -3.86 14.48
N ASN A 236 -69.76 -2.97 15.17
CA ASN A 236 -70.13 -2.54 16.50
C ASN A 236 -71.52 -1.87 16.50
N LEU A 237 -71.78 -0.98 15.55
CA LEU A 237 -73.08 -0.33 15.40
C LEU A 237 -74.21 -1.34 15.13
N ALA A 238 -73.96 -2.37 14.31
CA ALA A 238 -74.94 -3.42 14.07
C ALA A 238 -75.27 -4.20 15.36
N ILE A 239 -74.26 -4.51 16.18
CA ILE A 239 -74.45 -5.14 17.50
C ILE A 239 -75.21 -4.21 18.44
N GLU A 240 -74.89 -2.92 18.47
CA GLU A 240 -75.65 -1.93 19.26
C GLU A 240 -77.13 -1.90 18.83
N VAL A 241 -77.41 -1.84 17.53
CA VAL A 241 -78.76 -1.81 16.98
C VAL A 241 -79.57 -3.05 17.38
N VAL A 242 -79.01 -4.26 17.30
CA VAL A 242 -79.76 -5.49 17.65
C VAL A 242 -79.93 -5.68 19.15
N THR A 243 -79.17 -4.97 19.98
CA THR A 243 -79.24 -5.05 21.45
C THR A 243 -80.03 -3.92 22.09
N GLU A 244 -80.37 -2.88 21.32
CA GLU A 244 -81.21 -1.79 21.80
C GLU A 244 -82.63 -2.26 22.12
N PRO A 245 -83.16 -2.01 23.34
CA PRO A 245 -84.50 -2.43 23.73
C PRO A 245 -85.62 -1.98 22.78
N ILE A 246 -85.48 -0.77 22.22
CA ILE A 246 -86.44 -0.20 21.27
C ILE A 246 -86.59 -1.08 20.01
N ASN A 247 -85.51 -1.75 19.59
CA ASN A 247 -85.51 -2.59 18.39
C ASN A 247 -85.93 -4.04 18.68
N LEU A 248 -85.76 -4.51 19.92
CA LEU A 248 -86.11 -5.87 20.34
C LEU A 248 -87.58 -6.02 20.78
N GLY A 249 -88.25 -4.91 21.09
CA GLY A 249 -89.64 -4.89 21.54
C GLY A 249 -89.79 -5.26 23.01
N ASP A 250 -90.80 -6.06 23.34
CA ASP A 250 -91.07 -6.47 24.71
C ASP A 250 -90.01 -7.47 25.21
N ILE A 251 -89.10 -6.97 26.04
CA ILE A 251 -88.06 -7.76 26.69
C ILE A 251 -88.61 -8.40 27.97
N ALA A 252 -88.48 -9.71 28.08
CA ALA A 252 -88.80 -10.46 29.28
C ALA A 252 -87.73 -11.53 29.52
N LEU A 253 -87.06 -11.45 30.67
CA LEU A 253 -86.10 -12.48 31.09
C LEU A 253 -86.82 -13.63 31.79
N PRO A 254 -86.58 -14.89 31.38
CA PRO A 254 -87.07 -16.05 32.13
C PRO A 254 -86.53 -16.02 33.57
N GLN A 255 -87.37 -16.34 34.55
CA GLN A 255 -86.92 -16.49 35.94
C GLN A 255 -85.82 -17.57 36.01
N GLY A 256 -84.66 -17.23 36.56
CA GLY A 256 -83.50 -18.12 36.62
C GLY A 256 -82.68 -18.21 35.32
N SER A 257 -82.81 -17.23 34.42
CA SER A 257 -81.99 -17.15 33.22
C SER A 257 -80.49 -17.16 33.54
N GLN A 258 -79.74 -18.00 32.83
CA GLN A 258 -78.27 -18.04 32.90
C GLN A 258 -77.61 -16.86 32.17
N LEU A 259 -78.38 -15.99 31.51
CA LEU A 259 -77.84 -14.83 30.80
C LEU A 259 -77.17 -13.83 31.74
N ASP A 260 -77.74 -13.63 32.93
CA ASP A 260 -77.19 -12.68 33.92
C ASP A 260 -76.29 -13.40 34.93
N LEU A 261 -75.28 -14.13 34.42
CA LEU A 261 -74.27 -14.84 35.23
C LEU A 261 -73.58 -13.91 36.24
N TYR A 262 -73.51 -12.62 35.94
CA TYR A 262 -72.80 -11.62 36.72
C TYR A 262 -73.71 -10.76 37.61
N ARG A 263 -75.03 -10.97 37.58
CA ARG A 263 -76.02 -10.23 38.37
C ARG A 263 -76.02 -8.72 38.07
N VAL A 264 -75.65 -8.35 36.85
CA VAL A 264 -75.66 -6.96 36.36
C VAL A 264 -77.08 -6.41 36.43
N LEU A 265 -78.08 -7.22 36.06
CA LEU A 265 -79.49 -6.79 36.06
C LEU A 265 -80.09 -6.76 37.46
N GLU A 266 -79.57 -7.57 38.40
CA GLU A 266 -79.95 -7.46 39.81
C GLU A 266 -79.48 -6.12 40.42
N ARG A 267 -78.30 -5.63 40.00
CA ARG A 267 -77.69 -4.40 40.52
C ARG A 267 -78.22 -3.14 39.82
N ASP A 268 -78.14 -3.11 38.49
CA ASP A 268 -78.37 -1.91 37.67
C ASP A 268 -79.76 -1.91 37.02
N GLY A 269 -80.51 -2.99 37.20
CA GLY A 269 -81.87 -3.16 36.70
C GLY A 269 -81.93 -3.46 35.20
N MET A 270 -83.17 -3.51 34.68
CA MET A 270 -83.43 -3.82 33.26
C MET A 270 -82.86 -2.78 32.28
N GLY A 271 -82.47 -1.60 32.76
CA GLY A 271 -81.83 -0.57 31.93
C GLY A 271 -80.46 -1.00 31.39
N ALA A 272 -79.76 -1.90 32.09
CA ALA A 272 -78.45 -2.42 31.72
C ALA A 272 -78.50 -3.62 30.76
N ILE A 273 -79.69 -4.09 30.38
CA ILE A 273 -79.81 -5.30 29.53
C ILE A 273 -79.14 -5.14 28.17
N ARG A 274 -79.10 -3.92 27.62
CA ARG A 274 -78.39 -3.64 26.37
C ARG A 274 -76.90 -3.96 26.48
N PHE A 275 -76.26 -3.62 27.59
CA PHE A 275 -74.83 -3.86 27.81
C PHE A 275 -74.58 -5.36 27.93
N LEU A 276 -75.38 -6.05 28.75
CA LEU A 276 -75.29 -7.51 28.90
C LEU A 276 -75.43 -8.23 27.54
N LEU A 277 -76.45 -7.88 26.74
CA LEU A 277 -76.65 -8.48 25.42
C LEU A 277 -75.49 -8.16 24.46
N ARG A 278 -74.94 -6.95 24.48
CA ARG A 278 -73.76 -6.60 23.66
C ARG A 278 -72.58 -7.48 24.01
N SER A 279 -72.32 -7.67 25.29
CA SER A 279 -71.20 -8.51 25.75
C SER A 279 -71.37 -9.97 25.33
N ILE A 280 -72.56 -10.55 25.51
CA ILE A 280 -72.83 -11.94 25.11
C ILE A 280 -72.73 -12.10 23.58
N ILE A 281 -73.29 -11.16 22.81
CA ILE A 281 -73.20 -11.23 21.33
C ILE A 281 -71.76 -11.08 20.87
N TRP A 282 -70.98 -10.19 21.48
CA TRP A 282 -69.55 -10.11 21.20
C TRP A 282 -68.82 -11.40 21.57
N ASP A 283 -69.16 -12.07 22.67
CA ASP A 283 -68.58 -13.36 23.05
C ASP A 283 -68.85 -14.44 21.97
N GLU A 284 -70.09 -14.52 21.45
CA GLU A 284 -70.44 -15.43 20.35
C GLU A 284 -69.67 -15.09 19.04
N VAL A 285 -69.52 -13.81 18.73
CA VAL A 285 -68.73 -13.34 17.57
C VAL A 285 -67.25 -13.64 17.76
N MET A 286 -66.73 -13.45 18.97
CA MET A 286 -65.34 -13.72 19.33
C MET A 286 -65.03 -15.21 19.27
N ASP A 287 -65.86 -16.09 19.85
CA ASP A 287 -65.68 -17.55 19.72
C ASP A 287 -65.78 -18.00 18.26
N GLY A 288 -66.77 -17.46 17.55
CA GLY A 288 -67.09 -17.81 16.17
C GLY A 288 -65.98 -17.48 15.17
N PHE A 289 -65.44 -16.26 15.22
CA PHE A 289 -64.54 -15.75 14.17
C PHE A 289 -63.13 -15.40 14.66
N PHE A 290 -62.95 -15.18 15.96
CA PHE A 290 -61.70 -14.66 16.54
C PHE A 290 -61.13 -15.53 17.67
N SER A 291 -61.65 -16.76 17.86
CA SER A 291 -61.18 -17.73 18.88
C SER A 291 -59.75 -18.20 18.72
N ALA A 292 -59.14 -17.87 17.58
CA ALA A 292 -57.71 -18.01 17.34
C ALA A 292 -57.20 -16.71 16.69
N PRO A 293 -56.00 -16.24 17.09
CA PRO A 293 -55.42 -15.03 16.52
C PRO A 293 -55.18 -15.17 15.01
N PHE A 294 -55.26 -14.04 14.31
CA PHE A 294 -55.00 -13.86 12.87
C PHE A 294 -55.85 -14.70 11.91
N GLY A 295 -57.16 -14.48 11.88
CA GLY A 295 -58.07 -15.05 10.89
C GLY A 295 -58.29 -16.56 11.01
N PHE A 296 -57.56 -17.28 11.88
CA PHE A 296 -57.71 -18.72 12.07
C PHE A 296 -59.09 -19.12 12.61
N GLY A 297 -59.79 -18.21 13.27
CA GLY A 297 -61.18 -18.40 13.68
C GLY A 297 -62.18 -18.32 12.53
N VAL A 298 -61.81 -17.86 11.33
CA VAL A 298 -62.78 -17.61 10.24
C VAL A 298 -63.55 -18.85 9.79
N LEU A 299 -62.94 -20.04 9.93
CA LEU A 299 -63.56 -21.33 9.60
C LEU A 299 -64.20 -22.02 10.82
N GLY A 300 -64.29 -21.33 11.95
CA GLY A 300 -64.92 -21.80 13.20
C GLY A 300 -64.00 -22.60 14.11
N SER A 301 -64.35 -22.64 15.40
CA SER A 301 -63.56 -23.23 16.50
C SER A 301 -63.37 -24.75 16.47
N GLY A 302 -64.02 -25.46 15.53
CA GLY A 302 -63.98 -26.92 15.38
C GLY A 302 -63.17 -27.43 14.19
N HIS A 303 -63.84 -28.09 13.24
CA HIS A 303 -63.19 -28.77 12.12
C HIS A 303 -62.38 -27.80 11.22
N GLY A 304 -62.88 -26.60 10.98
CA GLY A 304 -62.19 -25.60 10.16
C GLY A 304 -60.89 -25.11 10.78
N ARG A 305 -60.90 -24.76 12.07
CA ARG A 305 -59.69 -24.46 12.84
C ARG A 305 -58.66 -25.59 12.79
N ASN A 306 -59.08 -26.83 13.02
CA ASN A 306 -58.21 -27.99 12.93
C ASN A 306 -57.57 -28.15 11.54
N ARG A 307 -58.33 -27.84 10.48
CA ARG A 307 -57.83 -27.91 9.10
C ARG A 307 -56.76 -26.85 8.82
N LEU A 308 -56.95 -25.62 9.27
CA LEU A 308 -55.94 -24.56 9.14
C LEU A 308 -54.68 -24.88 9.95
N PHE A 309 -54.83 -25.48 11.13
CA PHE A 309 -53.67 -25.95 11.91
C PHE A 309 -52.92 -27.11 11.25
N GLN A 310 -53.63 -28.06 10.65
CA GLN A 310 -52.99 -29.11 9.86
C GLN A 310 -52.17 -28.51 8.71
N LEU A 311 -52.71 -27.51 8.01
CA LEU A 311 -52.01 -26.82 6.93
C LEU A 311 -50.76 -26.11 7.44
N TYR A 312 -50.87 -25.36 8.54
CA TYR A 312 -49.73 -24.70 9.20
C TYR A 312 -48.66 -25.69 9.65
N SER A 313 -49.06 -26.77 10.34
CA SER A 313 -48.12 -27.81 10.80
C SER A 313 -47.40 -28.51 9.65
N SER A 314 -48.09 -28.72 8.52
CA SER A 314 -47.50 -29.31 7.31
C SER A 314 -46.49 -28.38 6.67
N TRP A 315 -46.80 -27.08 6.57
CA TRP A 315 -45.88 -26.06 6.10
C TRP A 315 -44.62 -25.97 6.98
N ARG A 316 -44.79 -25.95 8.31
CA ARG A 316 -43.67 -25.88 9.26
C ARG A 316 -42.75 -27.10 9.15
N ARG A 317 -43.32 -28.30 9.00
CA ARG A 317 -42.55 -29.55 8.78
C ARG A 317 -41.72 -29.55 7.50
N VAL A 318 -42.13 -28.82 6.47
CA VAL A 318 -41.35 -28.71 5.22
C VAL A 318 -40.17 -27.76 5.38
N LEU A 319 -40.28 -26.75 6.25
CA LEU A 319 -39.21 -25.78 6.51
C LEU A 319 -38.20 -26.24 7.57
N ASP A 320 -38.67 -26.93 8.61
CA ASP A 320 -37.83 -27.51 9.64
C ASP A 320 -37.27 -28.87 9.16
N GLU A 321 -36.33 -28.87 8.21
CA GLU A 321 -35.73 -30.09 7.62
C GLU A 321 -34.98 -30.99 8.64
N ASP A 322 -34.71 -30.51 9.86
CA ASP A 322 -33.79 -31.16 10.81
C ASP A 322 -34.40 -31.72 12.12
N ASP A 323 -35.69 -31.49 12.43
CA ASP A 323 -36.23 -31.86 13.75
C ASP A 323 -37.52 -32.70 13.69
N ALA A 324 -37.49 -33.72 12.84
CA ALA A 324 -38.58 -34.69 12.65
C ALA A 324 -38.97 -35.50 13.91
N THR A 325 -38.38 -35.23 15.09
CA THR A 325 -38.61 -36.02 16.31
C THR A 325 -38.98 -35.23 17.58
N SER A 326 -39.09 -33.89 17.55
CA SER A 326 -39.40 -33.10 18.77
C SER A 326 -40.76 -32.39 18.78
N ALA A 327 -41.37 -32.11 17.62
CA ALA A 327 -42.68 -31.46 17.54
C ALA A 327 -43.84 -32.47 17.67
N ALA A 328 -43.92 -33.14 18.82
CA ALA A 328 -45.04 -34.00 19.18
C ALA A 328 -46.33 -33.17 19.23
N GLU A 329 -47.28 -33.55 18.36
CA GLU A 329 -48.77 -33.56 18.36
C GLU A 329 -49.59 -33.00 19.56
N THR A 330 -49.04 -32.16 20.43
CA THR A 330 -49.66 -31.70 21.70
C THR A 330 -49.33 -30.27 22.11
N ALA A 331 -48.38 -29.58 21.47
CA ALA A 331 -48.12 -28.17 21.78
C ALA A 331 -49.17 -27.28 21.12
N GLN A 332 -49.79 -26.39 21.91
CA GLN A 332 -50.62 -25.31 21.37
C GLN A 332 -49.85 -24.57 20.25
N PRO A 333 -50.52 -24.20 19.15
CA PRO A 333 -49.87 -23.48 18.06
C PRO A 333 -49.26 -22.18 18.58
N ASP A 334 -47.95 -22.03 18.40
CA ASP A 334 -47.21 -20.82 18.75
C ASP A 334 -47.51 -19.72 17.72
N PHE A 335 -48.55 -18.94 17.98
CA PHE A 335 -48.95 -17.82 17.12
C PHE A 335 -48.02 -16.61 17.24
N ASP A 336 -47.19 -16.54 18.27
CA ASP A 336 -46.16 -15.50 18.39
C ASP A 336 -45.13 -15.62 17.26
N LEU A 337 -45.00 -16.79 16.64
CA LEU A 337 -44.12 -16.99 15.49
C LEU A 337 -44.47 -16.02 14.35
N PHE A 338 -45.75 -15.78 14.08
CA PHE A 338 -46.16 -14.84 13.03
C PHE A 338 -45.65 -13.42 13.32
N GLN A 339 -45.57 -13.05 14.61
CA GLN A 339 -45.05 -11.77 15.06
C GLN A 339 -43.51 -11.68 15.04
N ARG A 340 -42.79 -12.77 14.82
CA ARG A 340 -41.31 -12.78 14.89
C ARG A 340 -40.67 -13.18 13.56
N ASP A 341 -41.39 -13.91 12.73
CA ASP A 341 -40.89 -14.51 11.49
C ASP A 341 -41.66 -13.99 10.27
N GLN A 342 -40.94 -13.30 9.38
CA GLN A 342 -41.50 -12.74 8.15
C GLN A 342 -42.01 -13.80 7.18
N HIS A 343 -41.37 -14.96 7.09
CA HIS A 343 -41.80 -16.05 6.21
C HIS A 343 -43.06 -16.72 6.74
N ALA A 344 -43.17 -16.91 8.05
CA ALA A 344 -44.40 -17.38 8.67
C ALA A 344 -45.56 -16.43 8.41
N ASN A 345 -45.32 -15.12 8.57
CA ASN A 345 -46.33 -14.11 8.31
C ASN A 345 -46.75 -14.07 6.83
N LEU A 346 -45.79 -14.16 5.90
CA LEU A 346 -46.08 -14.22 4.46
C LEU A 346 -46.92 -15.45 4.09
N TRP A 347 -46.61 -16.61 4.68
CA TRP A 347 -47.40 -17.83 4.48
C TRP A 347 -48.85 -17.63 4.94
N ARG A 348 -49.05 -17.00 6.10
CA ARG A 348 -50.38 -16.67 6.63
C ARG A 348 -51.13 -15.76 5.66
N CYS A 349 -50.56 -14.61 5.28
CA CYS A 349 -51.19 -13.67 4.36
C CYS A 349 -51.56 -14.32 3.03
N ALA A 350 -50.66 -15.13 2.46
CA ALA A 350 -50.91 -15.85 1.22
C ALA A 350 -52.04 -16.89 1.36
N THR A 351 -52.07 -17.62 2.48
CA THR A 351 -53.11 -18.61 2.77
C THR A 351 -54.48 -17.95 2.85
N PHE A 352 -54.63 -16.90 3.67
CA PHE A 352 -55.90 -16.20 3.80
C PHE A 352 -56.29 -15.41 2.56
N SER A 353 -55.32 -14.90 1.78
CA SER A 353 -55.60 -14.30 0.48
C SER A 353 -56.21 -15.32 -0.47
N SER A 354 -55.67 -16.55 -0.49
CA SER A 354 -56.21 -17.65 -1.28
C SER A 354 -57.62 -18.03 -0.82
N ILE A 355 -57.86 -18.11 0.50
CA ILE A 355 -59.20 -18.36 1.06
C ILE A 355 -60.17 -17.27 0.64
N ARG A 356 -59.80 -16.01 0.78
CA ARG A 356 -60.63 -14.86 0.39
C ARG A 356 -60.97 -14.89 -1.10
N SER A 357 -60.00 -15.15 -1.98
CA SER A 357 -60.24 -15.32 -3.41
C SER A 357 -61.17 -16.50 -3.71
N MET A 358 -60.99 -17.64 -3.04
CA MET A 358 -61.88 -18.79 -3.20
C MET A 358 -63.33 -18.50 -2.77
N ILE A 359 -63.52 -17.69 -1.74
CA ILE A 359 -64.86 -17.26 -1.30
C ILE A 359 -65.47 -16.29 -2.31
N ALA A 360 -64.68 -15.34 -2.84
CA ALA A 360 -65.14 -14.36 -3.83
C ALA A 360 -65.50 -14.96 -5.19
N GLU A 361 -64.80 -16.01 -5.63
CA GLU A 361 -64.98 -16.69 -6.92
C GLU A 361 -65.99 -17.86 -6.86
N CYS A 362 -66.68 -18.05 -5.73
CA CYS A 362 -67.53 -19.22 -5.52
C CYS A 362 -68.84 -19.15 -6.33
N ASP A 363 -68.90 -19.90 -7.42
CA ASP A 363 -70.17 -20.29 -8.06
C ASP A 363 -70.78 -21.53 -7.37
N ASP A 364 -72.11 -21.55 -7.21
CA ASP A 364 -72.87 -22.57 -6.46
C ASP A 364 -72.62 -24.04 -6.91
N GLY A 365 -72.06 -24.26 -8.09
CA GLY A 365 -71.83 -25.59 -8.67
C GLY A 365 -70.56 -26.32 -8.22
N ASN A 366 -69.58 -25.66 -7.58
CA ASN A 366 -68.30 -26.29 -7.20
C ASN A 366 -67.75 -25.77 -5.86
N ARG A 367 -68.57 -25.87 -4.80
CA ARG A 367 -68.17 -25.44 -3.45
C ARG A 367 -67.03 -26.32 -2.91
N LYS A 368 -65.82 -25.74 -2.84
CA LYS A 368 -64.67 -26.33 -2.14
C LYS A 368 -64.97 -26.47 -0.64
N GLU A 369 -64.37 -27.47 0.00
CA GLU A 369 -64.53 -27.78 1.44
C GLU A 369 -64.35 -26.54 2.34
N THR A 370 -63.32 -25.72 2.08
CA THR A 370 -63.04 -24.48 2.82
C THR A 370 -64.20 -23.48 2.79
N ILE A 371 -64.86 -23.35 1.63
CA ILE A 371 -65.99 -22.44 1.45
C ILE A 371 -67.20 -22.97 2.25
N SER A 372 -67.42 -24.29 2.21
CA SER A 372 -68.46 -24.92 3.04
C SER A 372 -68.22 -24.65 4.52
N LEU A 373 -66.98 -24.77 5.00
CA LEU A 373 -66.64 -24.52 6.41
C LEU A 373 -66.88 -23.07 6.80
N TYR A 374 -66.53 -22.10 5.95
CA TYR A 374 -66.82 -20.68 6.18
C TYR A 374 -68.33 -20.41 6.28
N ILE A 375 -69.12 -20.90 5.31
CA ILE A 375 -70.59 -20.72 5.30
C ILE A 375 -71.24 -21.40 6.52
N THR A 376 -70.78 -22.60 6.88
CA THR A 376 -71.27 -23.31 8.07
C THR A 376 -70.95 -22.54 9.34
N ASN A 377 -69.76 -21.95 9.45
CA ASN A 377 -69.39 -21.13 10.62
C ASN A 377 -70.28 -19.89 10.72
N LYS A 378 -70.50 -19.16 9.62
CA LYS A 378 -71.43 -18.02 9.58
C LYS A 378 -72.83 -18.42 10.04
N SER A 379 -73.34 -19.54 9.52
CA SER A 379 -74.66 -20.05 9.88
C SER A 379 -74.76 -20.42 11.37
N LYS A 380 -73.67 -20.97 11.94
CA LYS A 380 -73.57 -21.30 13.37
C LYS A 380 -73.64 -20.03 14.21
N VAL A 381 -72.75 -19.06 13.98
CA VAL A 381 -72.71 -17.80 14.75
C VAL A 381 -74.02 -17.03 14.62
N LYS A 382 -74.62 -16.99 13.42
CA LYS A 382 -75.97 -16.43 13.21
C LYS A 382 -76.99 -17.06 14.15
N GLN A 383 -77.01 -18.40 14.21
CA GLN A 383 -77.97 -19.12 15.04
C GLN A 383 -77.71 -18.89 16.53
N ASP A 384 -76.44 -18.85 16.94
CA ASP A 384 -76.05 -18.61 18.33
C ASP A 384 -76.50 -17.20 18.79
N VAL A 385 -76.23 -16.16 17.99
CA VAL A 385 -76.73 -14.79 18.25
C VAL A 385 -78.26 -14.73 18.26
N LEU A 386 -78.95 -15.38 17.33
CA LEU A 386 -80.41 -15.42 17.33
C LEU A 386 -80.97 -16.15 18.55
N ASN A 387 -80.31 -17.21 19.03
CA ASN A 387 -80.71 -17.93 20.25
C ASN A 387 -80.60 -17.02 21.48
N VAL A 388 -79.52 -16.23 21.58
CA VAL A 388 -79.34 -15.23 22.64
C VAL A 388 -80.49 -14.21 22.60
N LEU A 389 -80.81 -13.65 21.44
CA LEU A 389 -81.90 -12.68 21.33
C LEU A 389 -83.27 -13.32 21.64
N SER A 390 -83.53 -14.52 21.13
CA SER A 390 -84.77 -15.28 21.42
C SER A 390 -84.93 -15.67 22.89
N SER A 391 -83.86 -15.65 23.68
CA SER A 391 -83.95 -15.92 25.12
C SER A 391 -84.49 -14.75 25.93
N VAL A 392 -84.48 -13.53 25.37
CA VAL A 392 -84.94 -12.29 26.02
C VAL A 392 -86.18 -11.66 25.38
N THR A 393 -86.58 -12.12 24.19
CA THR A 393 -87.81 -11.69 23.51
C THR A 393 -88.59 -12.88 22.97
N SER A 394 -89.93 -12.77 22.99
CA SER A 394 -90.83 -13.83 22.50
C SER A 394 -90.71 -14.09 21.00
N THR A 395 -90.34 -13.08 20.21
CA THR A 395 -90.10 -13.21 18.77
C THR A 395 -89.12 -12.12 18.32
N VAL A 396 -87.98 -12.53 17.75
CA VAL A 396 -87.00 -11.59 17.21
C VAL A 396 -87.58 -10.91 15.95
N PRO A 397 -87.67 -9.57 15.90
CA PRO A 397 -88.19 -8.86 14.73
C PRO A 397 -87.35 -9.12 13.46
N ASP A 398 -87.98 -9.12 12.29
CA ASP A 398 -87.27 -9.42 11.03
C ASP A 398 -86.20 -8.36 10.68
N GLY A 399 -86.38 -7.11 11.09
CA GLY A 399 -85.35 -6.07 10.97
C GLY A 399 -84.09 -6.40 11.78
N VAL A 400 -84.27 -6.96 12.98
CA VAL A 400 -83.16 -7.42 13.84
C VAL A 400 -82.50 -8.66 13.22
N LYS A 401 -83.27 -9.63 12.70
CA LYS A 401 -82.70 -10.80 12.01
C LYS A 401 -81.80 -10.43 10.83
N ARG A 402 -82.22 -9.45 10.01
CA ARG A 402 -81.39 -8.93 8.91
C ARG A 402 -80.12 -8.26 9.42
N LYS A 403 -80.20 -7.53 10.53
CA LYS A 403 -79.01 -6.96 11.17
C LYS A 403 -78.08 -8.01 11.75
N VAL A 404 -78.60 -9.14 12.23
CA VAL A 404 -77.77 -10.30 12.61
C VAL A 404 -77.05 -10.89 11.39
N ASP A 405 -77.68 -10.92 10.22
CA ASP A 405 -76.98 -11.27 8.98
C ASP A 405 -75.80 -10.32 8.71
N ASP A 406 -76.02 -9.00 8.81
CA ASP A 406 -74.96 -8.00 8.65
C ASP A 406 -73.81 -8.21 9.67
N ILE A 407 -74.12 -8.52 10.94
CA ILE A 407 -73.12 -8.79 11.98
C ILE A 407 -72.21 -9.95 11.58
N VAL A 408 -72.80 -11.05 11.14
CA VAL A 408 -72.08 -12.28 10.80
C VAL A 408 -71.28 -12.10 9.51
N ASP A 409 -71.81 -11.33 8.55
CA ASP A 409 -71.11 -10.97 7.32
C ASP A 409 -69.88 -10.09 7.62
N LEU A 410 -70.07 -8.99 8.36
CA LEU A 410 -69.00 -8.06 8.72
C LEU A 410 -67.92 -8.72 9.60
N ALA A 411 -68.31 -9.53 10.59
CA ALA A 411 -67.36 -10.23 11.45
C ALA A 411 -66.54 -11.27 10.67
N GLY A 412 -67.18 -12.03 9.78
CA GLY A 412 -66.49 -12.98 8.91
C GLY A 412 -65.49 -12.30 7.97
N ASP A 413 -65.88 -11.19 7.37
CA ASP A 413 -65.03 -10.41 6.47
C ASP A 413 -63.85 -9.77 7.23
N LEU A 414 -64.10 -9.19 8.42
CA LEU A 414 -63.04 -8.66 9.29
C LEU A 414 -62.06 -9.75 9.71
N ALA A 415 -62.52 -10.96 10.03
CA ALA A 415 -61.64 -12.08 10.36
C ALA A 415 -60.80 -12.53 9.16
N LEU A 416 -61.36 -12.55 7.95
CA LEU A 416 -60.59 -12.81 6.73
C LEU A 416 -59.55 -11.72 6.50
N GLU A 417 -59.91 -10.46 6.65
CA GLU A 417 -58.99 -9.33 6.48
C GLU A 417 -57.88 -9.34 7.51
N ALA A 418 -58.17 -9.66 8.78
CA ALA A 418 -57.16 -9.89 9.81
C ALA A 418 -56.17 -10.99 9.41
N GLY A 419 -56.66 -12.06 8.74
CA GLY A 419 -55.82 -13.13 8.21
C GLY A 419 -54.98 -12.73 6.98
N VAL A 420 -55.48 -11.84 6.13
CA VAL A 420 -54.81 -11.35 4.91
C VAL A 420 -53.78 -10.27 5.20
N HIS A 421 -54.05 -9.40 6.17
CA HIS A 421 -53.30 -8.19 6.42
C HIS A 421 -51.87 -8.50 6.87
N ASP A 422 -50.86 -7.80 6.34
CA ASP A 422 -49.45 -8.04 6.68
C ASP A 422 -49.10 -7.67 8.12
N ALA A 423 -49.66 -6.57 8.64
CA ALA A 423 -49.60 -6.27 10.06
C ALA A 423 -50.56 -7.16 10.87
N HIS A 424 -50.23 -7.40 12.13
CA HIS A 424 -50.93 -8.32 13.01
C HIS A 424 -52.17 -7.66 13.60
N LEU A 425 -53.33 -7.90 13.01
CA LEU A 425 -54.60 -7.40 13.49
C LEU A 425 -55.19 -8.34 14.54
N GLY A 426 -55.71 -7.78 15.62
CA GLY A 426 -56.31 -8.54 16.72
C GLY A 426 -57.37 -7.76 17.48
N LEU A 427 -58.26 -8.51 18.14
CA LEU A 427 -59.26 -7.99 19.04
C LEU A 427 -58.88 -8.34 20.47
N GLY A 428 -58.78 -7.33 21.32
CA GLY A 428 -58.59 -7.46 22.76
C GLY A 428 -59.94 -7.58 23.43
N PHE A 429 -60.18 -8.73 24.06
CA PHE A 429 -61.42 -9.02 24.79
C PHE A 429 -61.02 -9.53 26.18
N PRO A 430 -60.78 -8.61 27.14
CA PRO A 430 -60.33 -8.97 28.48
C PRO A 430 -61.40 -9.81 29.18
N SER A 431 -60.95 -10.70 30.07
CA SER A 431 -61.83 -11.49 30.90
C SER A 431 -62.33 -10.66 32.07
N LYS A 432 -63.47 -11.07 32.64
CA LYS A 432 -63.94 -10.51 33.91
C LYS A 432 -62.86 -10.62 34.98
N GLY A 433 -62.62 -9.54 35.71
CA GLY A 433 -61.61 -9.45 36.76
C GLY A 433 -60.24 -9.00 36.27
N ASP A 434 -60.04 -8.89 34.95
CA ASP A 434 -58.80 -8.33 34.40
C ASP A 434 -58.72 -6.84 34.74
N SER A 435 -57.52 -6.36 35.08
CA SER A 435 -57.28 -4.93 35.30
C SER A 435 -56.90 -4.26 33.98
N VAL A 436 -57.70 -3.29 33.54
CA VAL A 436 -57.46 -2.52 32.31
C VAL A 436 -57.29 -1.05 32.61
N GLN A 437 -56.37 -0.41 31.89
CA GLN A 437 -56.14 1.02 32.02
C GLN A 437 -57.10 1.78 31.08
N ILE A 438 -58.01 2.55 31.67
CA ILE A 438 -58.93 3.43 30.92
C ILE A 438 -58.10 4.45 30.12
N ARG A 439 -58.55 4.76 28.90
CA ARG A 439 -57.89 5.57 27.85
C ARG A 439 -56.86 4.80 27.00
N HIS A 440 -56.15 3.83 27.57
CA HIS A 440 -55.15 3.02 26.85
C HIS A 440 -55.76 1.72 26.32
N GLY A 441 -56.65 1.86 25.33
CA GLY A 441 -57.30 0.75 24.63
C GLY A 441 -58.77 0.56 24.99
N PHE A 442 -59.23 1.00 26.16
CA PHE A 442 -60.64 0.92 26.58
C PHE A 442 -61.16 2.25 27.11
N VAL A 443 -62.47 2.46 26.99
CA VAL A 443 -63.24 3.56 27.61
C VAL A 443 -64.43 3.00 28.38
N ASP A 444 -64.92 3.76 29.35
CA ASP A 444 -66.15 3.45 30.07
C ASP A 444 -67.36 3.56 29.12
N CYS A 445 -68.24 2.54 29.14
CA CYS A 445 -69.42 2.50 28.29
C CYS A 445 -70.59 3.39 28.72
N GLU A 446 -70.61 3.89 29.97
CA GLU A 446 -71.67 4.74 30.50
C GLU A 446 -71.36 6.23 30.30
N ASP A 447 -70.13 6.66 30.59
CA ASP A 447 -69.80 8.08 30.66
C ASP A 447 -68.91 8.59 29.51
N GLU A 448 -68.27 7.74 28.69
CA GLU A 448 -67.33 8.04 27.57
C GLU A 448 -66.20 9.09 27.85
N ASP A 449 -66.26 9.84 28.95
CA ASP A 449 -65.52 11.08 29.27
C ASP A 449 -64.85 11.04 30.67
N ALA A 450 -64.91 9.92 31.41
CA ALA A 450 -64.53 9.90 32.82
C ALA A 450 -63.08 9.43 33.09
N ILE A 451 -62.23 10.43 33.41
CA ILE A 451 -61.00 10.38 34.24
C ILE A 451 -59.73 9.78 33.59
N ASP A 452 -58.65 10.58 33.60
CA ASP A 452 -57.32 10.20 33.11
C ASP A 452 -56.69 9.06 33.94
N GLU A 453 -56.25 8.00 33.24
CA GLU A 453 -55.31 6.96 33.72
C GLU A 453 -55.77 6.15 34.96
N VAL A 454 -57.06 5.87 35.09
CA VAL A 454 -57.56 4.95 36.13
C VAL A 454 -57.42 3.51 35.66
N VAL A 455 -56.99 2.63 36.57
CA VAL A 455 -57.01 1.17 36.37
C VAL A 455 -58.29 0.65 36.97
N GLU A 456 -59.16 0.09 36.13
CA GLU A 456 -60.45 -0.48 36.53
C GLU A 456 -60.45 -2.00 36.32
N GLU A 457 -61.25 -2.68 37.13
CA GLU A 457 -61.49 -4.12 37.00
C GLU A 457 -62.63 -4.35 36.01
N VAL A 458 -62.39 -5.15 34.98
CA VAL A 458 -63.39 -5.44 33.95
C VAL A 458 -64.53 -6.25 34.55
N GLU A 459 -65.73 -5.70 34.55
CA GLU A 459 -66.94 -6.45 34.90
C GLU A 459 -67.58 -7.08 33.65
N LEU A 460 -67.67 -6.29 32.58
CA LEU A 460 -68.30 -6.64 31.32
C LEU A 460 -67.47 -6.04 30.18
N VAL A 461 -67.51 -6.64 28.99
CA VAL A 461 -66.91 -6.04 27.79
C VAL A 461 -68.03 -5.80 26.80
N VAL A 462 -68.38 -4.54 26.58
CA VAL A 462 -69.46 -4.12 25.67
C VAL A 462 -68.96 -4.01 24.23
N CYS A 463 -67.66 -3.76 24.03
CA CYS A 463 -67.02 -3.71 22.72
C CYS A 463 -65.52 -4.08 22.84
N PRO A 464 -65.00 -4.99 22.00
CA PRO A 464 -63.59 -5.34 22.02
C PRO A 464 -62.71 -4.18 21.58
N TYR A 465 -61.48 -4.18 22.09
CA TYR A 465 -60.42 -3.27 21.66
C TYR A 465 -59.82 -3.75 20.33
N PHE A 466 -59.86 -2.93 19.27
CA PHE A 466 -59.24 -3.30 18.00
C PHE A 466 -57.83 -2.73 17.87
N TYR A 467 -56.85 -3.60 17.67
CA TYR A 467 -55.44 -3.23 17.63
C TYR A 467 -54.68 -3.84 16.47
N CYS A 468 -53.53 -3.23 16.18
CA CYS A 468 -52.56 -3.69 15.21
C CYS A 468 -51.19 -3.83 15.89
N ILE A 469 -50.50 -4.94 15.66
CA ILE A 469 -49.10 -5.15 16.04
C ILE A 469 -48.23 -5.11 14.79
N GLY A 470 -47.25 -4.22 14.81
CA GLY A 470 -46.33 -4.02 13.70
C GLY A 470 -46.90 -3.21 12.54
N ASP A 471 -46.12 -3.08 11.48
CA ASP A 471 -46.47 -2.33 10.27
C ASP A 471 -46.55 -3.21 9.00
N GLY A 472 -46.40 -4.53 9.16
CA GLY A 472 -46.38 -5.49 8.06
C GLY A 472 -45.09 -5.50 7.24
N ASN A 473 -44.13 -4.61 7.53
CA ASN A 473 -42.93 -4.37 6.72
C ASN A 473 -41.62 -4.55 7.52
N GLY A 474 -41.64 -5.40 8.55
CA GLY A 474 -40.45 -5.78 9.31
C GLY A 474 -40.35 -5.18 10.71
N ASN A 475 -41.22 -4.23 11.07
CA ASN A 475 -41.44 -3.87 12.46
C ASN A 475 -42.61 -4.68 13.00
N PHE A 476 -42.34 -5.59 13.95
CA PHE A 476 -43.36 -6.47 14.53
C PHE A 476 -43.61 -6.21 16.03
N SER A 477 -43.04 -5.15 16.59
CA SER A 477 -43.05 -4.92 18.04
C SER A 477 -44.01 -3.82 18.51
N THR A 478 -44.40 -2.90 17.63
CA THR A 478 -45.27 -1.78 18.02
C THR A 478 -46.74 -2.17 18.00
N LEU A 479 -47.37 -2.24 19.18
CA LEU A 479 -48.82 -2.31 19.32
C LEU A 479 -49.43 -0.91 19.16
N ARG A 480 -50.45 -0.78 18.31
CA ARG A 480 -51.18 0.47 18.06
C ARG A 480 -52.69 0.24 18.15
N PRO A 481 -53.42 1.07 18.93
CA PRO A 481 -54.87 1.06 18.92
C PRO A 481 -55.41 1.55 17.58
N ILE A 482 -56.33 0.80 16.97
CA ILE A 482 -57.14 1.26 15.81
C ILE A 482 -58.44 1.86 16.33
N VAL A 483 -59.14 1.15 17.22
CA VAL A 483 -60.40 1.56 17.87
C VAL A 483 -60.35 1.15 19.34
N GLN A 484 -60.70 2.06 20.25
CA GLN A 484 -60.84 1.74 21.67
C GLN A 484 -62.05 0.83 21.90
N GLY A 485 -61.89 -0.17 22.75
CA GLY A 485 -63.00 -0.99 23.23
C GLY A 485 -63.82 -0.25 24.30
N LYS A 486 -64.93 -0.86 24.70
CA LYS A 486 -65.82 -0.36 25.75
C LYS A 486 -66.01 -1.45 26.79
N ILE A 487 -65.82 -1.12 28.07
CA ILE A 487 -66.06 -2.01 29.20
C ILE A 487 -67.27 -1.54 30.01
#